data_AF-A0A0N0A795-F1
#
_entry.id   AF-A0A0N0A795-F1
#
_cell.length_a   1.000
_cell.length_b   1.000
_cell.length_c   1.000
_cell.angle_alpha   90.00
_cell.angle_beta   90.00
_cell.angle_gamma   90.00
#
_symmetry.space_group_name_H-M   'P 1'
#
loop_
_entity.id
_entity.type
_entity.pdbx_description
1 polymer ?
#
loop_
_entity_poly.entity_id
_entity_poly.type
_entity_poly.pdbx_seq_one_letter_code
_entity_poly.pdbx_strand_id
1 'polypeptide(L)'
;MLRRTGAIGTLVVLLTTLLLTSSATAADRHPGPARAADADCRALAPGAGTAAERAVDAACAQVAAGVWYTWGGGHGAQPGPTHGKVDPTDPASEHDPERVGFDCSGLVRYAYAQATGADLLDGDASAQYYTHRTAARFTAADGLAPLLPGDLLAYGTPADLHHIALYLGAGKMVEARQSGTRLMVGDVRLGGDYFGAVRVDTGTVEGPVLRTWGTGVWTKAQPSTRAARVYAFPGPTTIRVACQKHAESVTAEGYTNDAWSYLPDYRAWVTNIYIQGPAWLDGVPACTA
;
A
#
# COMPACT_ATOMS: atom_id res chain seq x y z
N MET A 1 97.77 23.20 -52.80
CA MET A 1 96.30 23.06 -52.91
C MET A 1 95.73 22.96 -51.50
N LEU A 2 94.65 23.71 -51.23
CA LEU A 2 93.68 23.72 -50.10
C LEU A 2 93.99 22.85 -48.86
N ARG A 3 93.74 23.28 -47.61
CA ARG A 3 92.66 24.15 -47.12
C ARG A 3 92.91 24.56 -45.65
N ARG A 4 92.31 25.70 -45.31
CA ARG A 4 92.21 26.39 -44.01
C ARG A 4 91.26 25.70 -43.01
N THR A 5 91.59 25.83 -41.71
CA THR A 5 90.75 26.18 -40.51
C THR A 5 89.25 25.84 -40.54
N GLY A 6 88.55 25.38 -39.50
CA GLY A 6 88.74 25.44 -38.04
C GLY A 6 87.34 25.60 -37.39
N ALA A 7 87.23 25.14 -36.13
CA ALA A 7 86.31 25.57 -35.05
C ALA A 7 84.78 25.25 -35.02
N ILE A 8 84.44 24.49 -33.95
CA ILE A 8 83.43 24.73 -32.89
C ILE A 8 81.92 24.68 -33.25
N GLY A 9 81.29 23.57 -32.83
CA GLY A 9 80.33 23.52 -31.71
C GLY A 9 78.84 23.77 -31.98
N THR A 10 77.99 22.77 -31.72
CA THR A 10 76.71 22.96 -30.99
C THR A 10 76.13 21.63 -30.50
N LEU A 11 75.66 21.64 -29.25
CA LEU A 11 74.97 20.57 -28.52
C LEU A 11 73.47 20.63 -28.89
N VAL A 12 72.85 19.50 -29.26
CA VAL A 12 71.39 19.40 -29.46
C VAL A 12 70.83 18.37 -28.48
N VAL A 13 69.96 18.85 -27.59
CA VAL A 13 69.14 18.06 -26.67
C VAL A 13 67.90 17.59 -27.42
N LEU A 14 67.69 16.27 -27.51
CA LEU A 14 66.51 15.68 -28.16
C LEU A 14 65.42 15.44 -27.11
N LEU A 15 64.29 16.14 -27.25
CA LEU A 15 63.10 16.01 -26.41
C LEU A 15 62.16 14.96 -27.03
N THR A 16 62.01 13.79 -26.42
CA THR A 16 61.05 12.76 -26.87
C THR A 16 59.68 12.99 -26.25
N THR A 17 58.69 13.36 -27.08
CA THR A 17 57.29 13.48 -26.71
C THR A 17 56.57 12.14 -26.85
N LEU A 18 56.06 11.60 -25.73
CA LEU A 18 55.28 10.36 -25.66
C LEU A 18 53.80 10.69 -25.92
N LEU A 19 53.25 10.27 -27.06
CA LEU A 19 51.81 10.38 -27.36
C LEU A 19 51.06 9.24 -26.68
N LEU A 20 50.36 9.54 -25.58
CA LEU A 20 49.37 8.64 -24.96
C LEU A 20 48.05 8.77 -25.72
N THR A 21 47.73 7.80 -26.57
CA THR A 21 46.40 7.65 -27.17
C THR A 21 45.47 6.99 -26.16
N SER A 22 44.59 7.77 -25.54
CA SER A 22 43.52 7.24 -24.68
C SER A 22 42.43 6.61 -25.55
N SER A 23 42.44 5.29 -25.67
CA SER A 23 41.30 4.53 -26.18
C SER A 23 40.18 4.57 -25.14
N ALA A 24 39.18 5.44 -25.34
CA ALA A 24 37.96 5.41 -24.55
C ALA A 24 37.17 4.14 -24.91
N THR A 25 37.18 3.15 -24.02
CA THR A 25 36.24 2.04 -24.08
C THR A 25 34.83 2.61 -23.91
N ALA A 26 33.97 2.37 -24.89
CA ALA A 26 32.54 2.64 -24.77
C ALA A 26 32.00 1.70 -23.69
N ALA A 27 31.92 2.19 -22.46
CA ALA A 27 31.14 1.56 -21.41
C ALA A 27 29.68 1.53 -21.87
N ASP A 28 29.13 0.33 -21.95
CA ASP A 28 27.70 0.08 -22.12
C ASP A 28 26.92 0.99 -21.17
N ARG A 29 26.16 1.92 -21.73
CA ARG A 29 25.28 2.80 -20.97
C ARG A 29 24.10 1.96 -20.47
N HIS A 30 24.22 1.49 -19.23
CA HIS A 30 23.06 1.09 -18.43
C HIS A 30 22.01 2.23 -18.47
N PRO A 31 20.76 1.98 -18.87
CA PRO A 31 19.72 3.00 -18.79
C PRO A 31 19.28 3.14 -17.33
N GLY A 32 19.56 4.28 -16.73
CA GLY A 32 18.86 4.78 -15.55
C GLY A 32 18.79 6.31 -15.58
N PRO A 33 17.86 6.97 -14.88
CA PRO A 33 16.71 6.47 -14.11
C PRO A 33 15.34 6.93 -14.68
N ALA A 34 14.27 6.36 -14.14
CA ALA A 34 12.87 6.71 -14.37
C ALA A 34 12.52 8.13 -13.84
N ARG A 35 12.93 9.17 -14.56
CA ARG A 35 12.68 10.58 -14.19
C ARG A 35 11.42 11.18 -14.82
N ALA A 36 10.61 10.36 -15.49
CA ALA A 36 9.42 10.83 -16.23
C ALA A 36 8.08 10.55 -15.53
N ALA A 37 8.04 9.77 -14.44
CA ALA A 37 6.79 9.41 -13.76
C ALA A 37 6.37 10.41 -12.67
N ASP A 38 7.30 11.20 -12.12
CA ASP A 38 7.03 12.09 -10.98
C ASP A 38 6.22 13.35 -11.34
N ALA A 39 6.14 13.73 -12.62
CA ALA A 39 5.53 15.00 -13.06
C ALA A 39 3.99 14.99 -13.11
N ASP A 40 3.35 13.82 -12.97
CA ASP A 40 1.90 13.64 -13.15
C ASP A 40 1.20 13.02 -11.92
N CYS A 41 1.78 13.12 -10.73
CA CYS A 41 1.08 12.66 -9.52
C CYS A 41 -0.11 13.57 -9.19
N ARG A 42 -1.32 13.09 -9.49
CA ARG A 42 -2.63 13.70 -9.21
C ARG A 42 -3.73 12.70 -9.50
N ALA A 43 -5.00 13.07 -9.27
CA ALA A 43 -6.12 12.33 -9.83
C ALA A 43 -6.13 12.45 -11.38
N LEU A 44 -6.10 11.31 -12.06
CA LEU A 44 -5.98 11.15 -13.52
C LEU A 44 -7.27 10.60 -14.16
N ALA A 45 -8.36 10.49 -13.40
CA ALA A 45 -9.68 10.13 -13.90
C ALA A 45 -10.77 10.90 -13.11
N PRO A 46 -11.93 11.20 -13.73
CA PRO A 46 -13.03 11.83 -13.01
C PRO A 46 -13.78 10.83 -12.12
N GLY A 47 -14.66 11.35 -11.26
CA GLY A 47 -15.64 10.57 -10.51
C GLY A 47 -15.25 10.24 -9.07
N ALA A 48 -14.00 10.50 -8.67
CA ALA A 48 -13.59 10.41 -7.28
C ALA A 48 -14.38 11.37 -6.38
N GLY A 49 -14.63 10.97 -5.14
CA GLY A 49 -15.18 11.87 -4.13
C GLY A 49 -14.12 12.86 -3.65
N THR A 50 -14.54 14.02 -3.13
CA THR A 50 -13.61 15.09 -2.71
C THR A 50 -12.59 14.63 -1.67
N ALA A 51 -12.95 13.73 -0.74
CA ALA A 51 -11.99 13.19 0.22
C ALA A 51 -10.95 12.28 -0.45
N ALA A 52 -11.36 11.49 -1.44
CA ALA A 52 -10.44 10.63 -2.20
C ALA A 52 -9.47 11.47 -3.05
N GLU A 53 -9.94 12.54 -3.69
CA GLU A 53 -9.10 13.50 -4.42
C GLU A 53 -8.09 14.17 -3.48
N ARG A 54 -8.52 14.66 -2.30
CA ARG A 54 -7.60 15.23 -1.30
C ARG A 54 -6.58 14.22 -0.78
N ALA A 55 -6.95 12.95 -0.64
CA ALA A 55 -6.02 11.90 -0.23
C ALA A 55 -4.95 11.67 -1.30
N VAL A 56 -5.35 11.63 -2.58
CA VAL A 56 -4.43 11.59 -3.71
C VAL A 56 -3.49 12.80 -3.70
N ASP A 57 -4.02 14.01 -3.55
CA ASP A 57 -3.20 15.23 -3.49
C ASP A 57 -2.19 15.20 -2.33
N ALA A 58 -2.61 14.74 -1.16
CA ALA A 58 -1.75 14.61 0.01
C ALA A 58 -0.62 13.60 -0.21
N ALA A 59 -0.90 12.44 -0.82
CA ALA A 59 0.12 11.46 -1.17
C ALA A 59 1.09 12.01 -2.24
N CYS A 60 0.55 12.69 -3.25
CA CYS A 60 1.34 13.28 -4.33
C CYS A 60 2.23 14.43 -3.87
N ALA A 61 1.80 15.20 -2.85
CA ALA A 61 2.66 16.19 -2.22
C ALA A 61 3.92 15.57 -1.59
N GLN A 62 3.83 14.34 -1.05
CA GLN A 62 4.98 13.63 -0.50
C GLN A 62 5.92 13.13 -1.61
N VAL A 63 5.37 12.71 -2.75
CA VAL A 63 6.17 12.39 -3.96
C VAL A 63 6.92 13.64 -4.44
N ALA A 64 6.24 14.78 -4.57
CA ALA A 64 6.85 16.04 -4.99
C ALA A 64 7.93 16.54 -4.02
N ALA A 65 7.76 16.31 -2.73
CA ALA A 65 8.77 16.58 -1.70
C ALA A 65 9.96 15.58 -1.75
N GLY A 66 9.86 14.54 -2.57
CA GLY A 66 10.86 13.48 -2.68
C GLY A 66 10.98 12.68 -1.40
N VAL A 67 9.91 12.47 -0.66
CA VAL A 67 9.97 11.72 0.60
C VAL A 67 10.49 10.30 0.34
N TRP A 68 11.29 9.79 1.28
CA TRP A 68 11.83 8.44 1.19
C TRP A 68 10.77 7.40 1.54
N TYR A 69 10.88 6.24 0.93
CA TYR A 69 10.38 5.03 1.57
C TYR A 69 11.17 4.78 2.85
N THR A 70 10.50 4.29 3.90
CA THR A 70 11.17 3.70 5.05
C THR A 70 10.30 2.62 5.69
N TRP A 71 10.85 1.43 5.91
CA TRP A 71 10.10 0.28 6.43
C TRP A 71 9.54 0.55 7.84
N GLY A 72 8.22 0.45 8.02
CA GLY A 72 7.53 0.83 9.27
C GLY A 72 7.30 2.34 9.43
N GLY A 73 7.65 3.16 8.46
CA GLY A 73 7.43 4.61 8.49
C GLY A 73 5.96 4.97 8.37
N GLY A 74 5.50 5.99 9.09
CA GLY A 74 4.10 6.43 9.03
C GLY A 74 3.21 5.89 10.15
N HIS A 75 3.78 5.09 11.05
CA HIS A 75 3.06 4.37 12.11
C HIS A 75 3.29 4.95 13.52
N GLY A 76 3.65 6.24 13.59
CA GLY A 76 3.72 6.96 14.86
C GLY A 76 2.34 7.14 15.52
N ALA A 77 2.33 7.72 16.73
CA ALA A 77 1.09 7.99 17.48
C ALA A 77 0.12 8.92 16.74
N GLN A 78 0.59 9.68 15.76
CA GLN A 78 -0.21 10.49 14.85
C GLN A 78 0.19 10.18 13.39
N PRO A 79 -0.73 10.28 12.42
CA PRO A 79 -0.40 10.11 11.01
C PRO A 79 0.63 11.14 10.53
N GLY A 80 1.70 10.67 9.89
CA GLY A 80 2.80 11.53 9.42
C GLY A 80 4.09 10.74 9.27
N PRO A 81 5.10 11.28 8.55
CA PRO A 81 6.31 10.53 8.27
C PRO A 81 7.11 10.30 9.54
N THR A 82 7.67 9.11 9.69
CA THR A 82 8.51 8.74 10.85
C THR A 82 9.78 8.06 10.37
N HIS A 83 10.76 7.89 11.26
CA HIS A 83 11.86 6.95 11.01
C HIS A 83 11.30 5.53 10.90
N GLY A 84 11.96 4.71 10.08
CA GLY A 84 11.65 3.29 9.95
C GLY A 84 12.57 2.41 10.77
N LYS A 85 12.63 1.13 10.40
CA LYS A 85 13.47 0.10 11.02
C LYS A 85 14.07 -0.79 9.94
N VAL A 86 15.17 -1.47 10.24
CA VAL A 86 15.72 -2.49 9.33
C VAL A 86 14.74 -3.66 9.23
N ASP A 87 14.39 -4.04 8.02
CA ASP A 87 13.80 -5.32 7.70
C ASP A 87 14.94 -6.34 7.51
N PRO A 88 15.07 -7.37 8.38
CA PRO A 88 16.13 -8.36 8.25
C PRO A 88 16.04 -9.20 6.97
N THR A 89 14.92 -9.15 6.25
CA THR A 89 14.70 -9.86 4.98
C THR A 89 14.98 -9.02 3.73
N ASP A 90 15.15 -7.69 3.88
CA ASP A 90 15.45 -6.77 2.79
C ASP A 90 16.74 -5.97 3.07
N PRO A 91 17.87 -6.30 2.42
CA PRO A 91 19.11 -5.54 2.55
C PRO A 91 18.98 -4.06 2.18
N ALA A 92 18.03 -3.67 1.32
CA ALA A 92 17.82 -2.27 0.95
C ALA A 92 17.30 -1.42 2.11
N SER A 93 16.81 -2.05 3.19
CA SER A 93 16.30 -1.39 4.40
C SER A 93 17.39 -0.95 5.38
N GLU A 94 18.67 -1.22 5.11
CA GLU A 94 19.80 -0.86 6.00
C GLU A 94 19.75 0.61 6.48
N HIS A 95 19.33 1.52 5.60
CA HIS A 95 19.27 2.96 5.89
C HIS A 95 17.87 3.47 6.28
N ASP A 96 16.88 2.59 6.44
CA ASP A 96 15.52 3.00 6.82
C ASP A 96 15.45 3.64 8.22
N PRO A 97 16.22 3.18 9.24
CA PRO A 97 16.31 3.88 10.52
C PRO A 97 16.81 5.33 10.41
N GLU A 98 17.56 5.68 9.37
CA GLU A 98 18.15 7.00 9.15
C GLU A 98 17.23 7.94 8.35
N ARG A 99 16.17 7.40 7.75
CA ARG A 99 15.27 8.11 6.83
C ARG A 99 13.90 8.34 7.46
N VAL A 100 13.47 9.59 7.46
CA VAL A 100 12.09 9.97 7.78
C VAL A 100 11.23 9.82 6.52
N GLY A 101 10.17 9.03 6.60
CA GLY A 101 9.33 8.71 5.45
C GLY A 101 8.14 7.83 5.78
N PHE A 102 7.69 7.08 4.78
CA PHE A 102 6.54 6.18 4.88
C PHE A 102 6.87 4.79 4.33
N ASP A 103 6.24 3.76 4.89
CA ASP A 103 5.99 2.53 4.16
C ASP A 103 4.64 2.62 3.40
N CYS A 104 4.21 1.51 2.80
CA CYS A 104 3.02 1.47 1.95
C CYS A 104 1.74 1.87 2.70
N SER A 105 1.46 1.23 3.84
CA SER A 105 0.29 1.52 4.67
C SER A 105 0.42 2.86 5.39
N GLY A 106 1.62 3.27 5.80
CA GLY A 106 1.87 4.56 6.42
C GLY A 106 1.53 5.73 5.51
N LEU A 107 1.84 5.62 4.21
CA LEU A 107 1.46 6.62 3.21
C LEU A 107 -0.06 6.71 3.05
N VAL A 108 -0.75 5.57 2.96
CA VAL A 108 -2.22 5.50 2.86
C VAL A 108 -2.89 6.12 4.09
N ARG A 109 -2.42 5.75 5.29
CA ARG A 109 -2.89 6.28 6.57
C ARG A 109 -2.77 7.80 6.60
N TYR A 110 -1.58 8.31 6.27
CA TYR A 110 -1.33 9.76 6.20
C TYR A 110 -2.25 10.46 5.20
N ALA A 111 -2.35 9.95 3.97
CA ALA A 111 -3.12 10.56 2.90
C ALA A 111 -4.60 10.74 3.29
N TYR A 112 -5.24 9.69 3.81
CA TYR A 112 -6.63 9.76 4.24
C TYR A 112 -6.81 10.56 5.55
N ALA A 113 -5.82 10.58 6.44
CA ALA A 113 -5.84 11.43 7.61
C ALA A 113 -5.78 12.93 7.25
N GLN A 114 -4.94 13.32 6.30
CA GLN A 114 -4.93 14.69 5.77
C GLN A 114 -6.24 15.05 5.07
N ALA A 115 -6.81 14.11 4.31
CA ALA A 115 -8.03 14.35 3.55
C ALA A 115 -9.28 14.54 4.43
N THR A 116 -9.32 13.90 5.60
CA THR A 116 -10.52 13.83 6.46
C THR A 116 -10.36 14.55 7.79
N GLY A 117 -9.13 14.81 8.23
CA GLY A 117 -8.81 15.30 9.57
C GLY A 117 -8.89 14.24 10.68
N ALA A 118 -9.03 12.96 10.33
CA ALA A 118 -9.16 11.85 11.27
C ALA A 118 -8.32 10.64 10.85
N ASP A 119 -7.77 9.91 11.82
CA ASP A 119 -6.98 8.71 11.58
C ASP A 119 -7.90 7.49 11.35
N LEU A 120 -8.32 7.30 10.10
CA LEU A 120 -9.33 6.30 9.73
C LEU A 120 -8.75 4.93 9.38
N LEU A 121 -7.48 4.87 8.97
CA LEU A 121 -6.85 3.73 8.32
C LEU A 121 -5.53 3.35 9.01
N ASP A 122 -5.54 3.28 10.34
CA ASP A 122 -4.38 2.79 11.08
C ASP A 122 -4.18 1.27 10.91
N GLY A 123 -2.92 0.83 10.99
CA GLY A 123 -2.50 -0.56 10.76
C GLY A 123 -1.87 -0.82 9.40
N ASP A 124 -1.46 -2.07 9.17
CA ASP A 124 -0.80 -2.54 7.96
C ASP A 124 -1.74 -2.65 6.74
N ALA A 125 -1.18 -3.06 5.59
CA ALA A 125 -1.93 -3.24 4.35
C ALA A 125 -3.14 -4.18 4.48
N SER A 126 -3.02 -5.26 5.28
CA SER A 126 -4.13 -6.17 5.54
C SER A 126 -5.22 -5.50 6.36
N ALA A 127 -4.87 -4.80 7.45
CA ALA A 127 -5.81 -4.06 8.28
C ALA A 127 -6.57 -2.98 7.49
N GLN A 128 -5.86 -2.25 6.63
CA GLN A 128 -6.44 -1.21 5.78
C GLN A 128 -7.36 -1.77 4.70
N TYR A 129 -7.01 -2.91 4.09
CA TYR A 129 -7.89 -3.55 3.12
C TYR A 129 -9.15 -4.13 3.78
N TYR A 130 -9.01 -4.83 4.91
CA TYR A 130 -10.13 -5.43 5.65
C TYR A 130 -10.86 -4.44 6.58
N THR A 131 -10.67 -3.14 6.38
CA THR A 131 -11.32 -2.10 7.18
C THR A 131 -12.85 -2.12 7.10
N HIS A 132 -13.49 -1.72 8.20
CA HIS A 132 -14.92 -1.41 8.27
C HIS A 132 -15.27 -0.05 7.61
N ARG A 133 -14.26 0.68 7.12
CA ARG A 133 -14.40 1.95 6.36
C ARG A 133 -14.52 1.69 4.87
N THR A 134 -15.43 0.82 4.46
CA THR A 134 -15.51 0.35 3.07
C THR A 134 -16.84 0.70 2.41
N ALA A 135 -16.78 1.54 1.38
CA ALA A 135 -17.94 1.85 0.53
C ALA A 135 -18.17 0.80 -0.57
N ALA A 136 -17.08 0.24 -1.12
CA ALA A 136 -17.12 -0.81 -2.14
C ALA A 136 -15.87 -1.68 -2.10
N ARG A 137 -16.01 -2.95 -2.50
CA ARG A 137 -14.91 -3.91 -2.68
C ARG A 137 -14.92 -4.44 -4.10
N PHE A 138 -13.73 -4.57 -4.66
CA PHE A 138 -13.51 -5.06 -6.03
C PHE A 138 -12.49 -6.19 -5.98
N THR A 139 -12.77 -7.26 -6.71
CA THR A 139 -11.90 -8.41 -6.85
C THR A 139 -10.87 -8.18 -7.96
N ALA A 140 -9.80 -8.97 -7.98
CA ALA A 140 -8.86 -8.96 -9.10
C ALA A 140 -9.54 -9.16 -10.48
N ALA A 141 -10.65 -9.91 -10.53
CA ALA A 141 -11.39 -10.16 -11.76
C ALA A 141 -12.13 -8.92 -12.31
N ASP A 142 -12.47 -7.96 -11.44
CA ASP A 142 -13.09 -6.70 -11.85
C ASP A 142 -12.09 -5.75 -12.54
N GLY A 143 -10.79 -5.96 -12.30
CA GLY A 143 -9.72 -5.13 -12.84
C GLY A 143 -9.84 -3.67 -12.41
N LEU A 144 -9.42 -2.75 -13.29
CA LEU A 144 -9.39 -1.31 -13.00
C LEU A 144 -10.64 -0.57 -13.46
N ALA A 145 -11.51 -1.21 -14.24
CA ALA A 145 -12.67 -0.55 -14.84
C ALA A 145 -13.62 0.11 -13.83
N PRO A 146 -13.94 -0.48 -12.66
CA PRO A 146 -14.83 0.17 -11.70
C PRO A 146 -14.10 1.13 -10.74
N LEU A 147 -12.77 1.20 -10.82
CA LEU A 147 -11.96 1.93 -9.85
C LEU A 147 -11.90 3.41 -10.17
N LEU A 148 -11.85 4.20 -9.10
CA LEU A 148 -11.77 5.65 -9.13
C LEU A 148 -10.52 6.10 -8.37
N PRO A 149 -9.97 7.29 -8.67
CA PRO A 149 -8.85 7.83 -7.90
C PRO A 149 -9.13 7.82 -6.40
N GLY A 150 -8.14 7.40 -5.63
CA GLY A 150 -8.20 7.20 -4.18
C GLY A 150 -8.63 5.81 -3.72
N ASP A 151 -9.13 4.93 -4.61
CA ASP A 151 -9.33 3.53 -4.27
C ASP A 151 -7.99 2.88 -3.87
N LEU A 152 -8.00 2.04 -2.84
CA LEU A 152 -6.80 1.37 -2.35
C LEU A 152 -6.60 0.05 -3.10
N LEU A 153 -5.46 -0.11 -3.75
CA LEU A 153 -5.05 -1.32 -4.45
C LEU A 153 -4.26 -2.20 -3.47
N ALA A 154 -4.69 -3.45 -3.28
CA ALA A 154 -4.04 -4.39 -2.38
C ALA A 154 -3.34 -5.52 -3.14
N TYR A 155 -2.20 -5.95 -2.60
CA TYR A 155 -1.32 -6.94 -3.18
C TYR A 155 -0.95 -8.01 -2.16
N GLY A 156 -0.84 -9.26 -2.62
CA GLY A 156 -0.52 -10.43 -1.81
C GLY A 156 -1.63 -11.47 -1.83
N THR A 157 -1.77 -12.15 -0.70
CA THR A 157 -2.75 -13.24 -0.52
C THR A 157 -3.83 -12.84 0.47
N PRO A 158 -5.00 -13.53 0.51
CA PRO A 158 -6.02 -13.23 1.52
C PRO A 158 -5.53 -13.24 2.97
N ALA A 159 -4.50 -14.02 3.27
CA ALA A 159 -3.92 -14.18 4.61
C ALA A 159 -2.78 -13.19 4.90
N ASP A 160 -2.18 -12.63 3.85
CA ASP A 160 -0.98 -11.79 3.91
C ASP A 160 -0.99 -10.82 2.74
N LEU A 161 -1.67 -9.69 2.94
CA LEU A 161 -1.59 -8.55 2.03
C LEU A 161 -0.38 -7.72 2.46
N HIS A 162 0.67 -7.79 1.66
CA HIS A 162 1.99 -7.23 1.97
C HIS A 162 2.19 -5.81 1.42
N HIS A 163 1.37 -5.39 0.47
CA HIS A 163 1.48 -4.05 -0.13
C HIS A 163 0.13 -3.42 -0.44
N ILE A 164 0.07 -2.09 -0.28
CA ILE A 164 -1.11 -1.28 -0.55
C ILE A 164 -0.73 0.06 -1.19
N ALA A 165 -1.53 0.56 -2.13
CA ALA A 165 -1.26 1.80 -2.86
C ALA A 165 -2.56 2.58 -3.16
N LEU A 166 -2.47 3.89 -3.42
CA LEU A 166 -3.61 4.69 -3.87
C LEU A 166 -3.68 4.69 -5.40
N TYR A 167 -4.81 4.28 -5.96
CA TYR A 167 -5.08 4.40 -7.38
C TYR A 167 -5.20 5.87 -7.77
N LEU A 168 -4.57 6.27 -8.88
CA LEU A 168 -4.66 7.62 -9.41
C LEU A 168 -5.67 7.73 -10.56
N GLY A 169 -6.18 6.61 -11.09
CA GLY A 169 -6.84 6.61 -12.40
C GLY A 169 -5.86 6.31 -13.53
N ALA A 170 -6.38 6.10 -14.74
CA ALA A 170 -5.59 5.89 -15.95
C ALA A 170 -4.51 4.79 -15.85
N GLY A 171 -4.74 3.75 -15.04
CA GLY A 171 -3.76 2.68 -14.84
C GLY A 171 -2.53 3.08 -14.02
N LYS A 172 -2.57 4.20 -13.30
CA LYS A 172 -1.48 4.69 -12.45
C LYS A 172 -1.82 4.59 -10.96
N MET A 173 -0.80 4.51 -10.13
CA MET A 173 -0.93 4.57 -8.67
C MET A 173 0.22 5.34 -8.04
N VAL A 174 -0.03 5.95 -6.88
CA VAL A 174 1.01 6.51 -6.02
C VAL A 174 1.30 5.51 -4.89
N GLU A 175 2.58 5.27 -4.64
CA GLU A 175 3.01 4.25 -3.68
C GLU A 175 4.34 4.57 -3.00
N ALA A 176 4.46 4.07 -1.77
CA ALA A 176 5.74 3.83 -1.11
C ALA A 176 6.12 2.37 -1.41
N ARG A 177 6.88 2.15 -2.48
CA ARG A 177 7.05 0.80 -3.03
C ARG A 177 7.96 -0.12 -2.23
N GLN A 178 9.16 0.35 -1.87
CA GLN A 178 10.20 -0.49 -1.27
C GLN A 178 11.37 0.34 -0.72
N SER A 179 12.16 -0.24 0.17
CA SER A 179 13.37 0.37 0.72
C SER A 179 14.38 0.76 -0.35
N GLY A 180 15.19 1.78 -0.04
CA GLY A 180 16.15 2.36 -0.99
C GLY A 180 15.55 3.26 -2.06
N THR A 181 14.22 3.47 -2.09
CA THR A 181 13.55 4.33 -3.09
C THR A 181 12.85 5.52 -2.46
N ARG A 182 12.51 6.53 -3.28
CA ARG A 182 11.57 7.59 -2.90
C ARG A 182 10.15 7.17 -3.23
N LEU A 183 9.17 7.82 -2.62
CA LEU A 183 7.78 7.69 -3.03
C LEU A 183 7.66 8.02 -4.52
N MET A 184 6.79 7.29 -5.23
CA MET A 184 6.75 7.34 -6.68
C MET A 184 5.34 7.16 -7.24
N VAL A 185 5.18 7.55 -8.50
CA VAL A 185 4.06 7.10 -9.34
C VAL A 185 4.51 5.91 -10.18
N GLY A 186 3.71 4.86 -10.19
CA GLY A 186 3.96 3.65 -10.98
C GLY A 186 2.74 3.24 -11.82
N ASP A 187 2.98 2.37 -12.80
CA ASP A 187 1.90 1.62 -13.44
C ASP A 187 1.29 0.62 -12.45
N VAL A 188 -0.04 0.51 -12.46
CA VAL A 188 -0.74 -0.50 -11.67
C VAL A 188 -0.35 -1.90 -12.16
N ARG A 189 0.01 -2.76 -11.21
CA ARG A 189 0.43 -4.13 -11.49
C ARG A 189 -0.77 -5.05 -11.33
N LEU A 190 -1.25 -5.65 -12.42
CA LEU A 190 -2.40 -6.58 -12.40
C LEU A 190 -1.99 -8.06 -12.52
N GLY A 191 -0.74 -8.38 -12.16
CA GLY A 191 -0.24 -9.77 -12.15
C GLY A 191 -0.89 -10.61 -11.05
N GLY A 192 -0.45 -11.86 -10.90
CA GLY A 192 -1.02 -12.80 -9.91
C GLY A 192 -0.94 -12.38 -8.44
N ASP A 193 -0.19 -11.32 -8.14
CA ASP A 193 -0.07 -10.70 -6.81
C ASP A 193 -1.15 -9.63 -6.55
N TYR A 194 -1.87 -9.16 -7.57
CA TYR A 194 -2.97 -8.20 -7.39
C TYR A 194 -4.16 -8.91 -6.76
N PHE A 195 -4.53 -8.50 -5.55
CA PHE A 195 -5.62 -9.12 -4.81
C PHE A 195 -6.99 -8.51 -5.16
N GLY A 196 -7.03 -7.19 -5.29
CA GLY A 196 -8.24 -6.43 -5.51
C GLY A 196 -8.10 -4.99 -5.02
N ALA A 197 -9.24 -4.33 -4.85
CA ALA A 197 -9.28 -2.95 -4.38
C ALA A 197 -10.43 -2.68 -3.41
N VAL A 198 -10.26 -1.65 -2.59
CA VAL A 198 -11.30 -1.16 -1.68
C VAL A 198 -11.49 0.35 -1.87
N ARG A 199 -12.75 0.77 -1.98
CA ARG A 199 -13.13 2.17 -1.92
C ARG A 199 -13.42 2.56 -0.48
N VAL A 200 -12.70 3.57 0.01
CA VAL A 200 -12.81 4.02 1.39
C VAL A 200 -14.11 4.79 1.61
N ASP A 201 -14.82 4.44 2.67
CA ASP A 201 -15.92 5.26 3.20
C ASP A 201 -15.36 6.26 4.22
N THR A 202 -15.31 7.52 3.82
CA THR A 202 -14.86 8.64 4.68
C THR A 202 -16.00 9.29 5.45
N GLY A 203 -17.23 8.79 5.32
CA GLY A 203 -18.40 9.28 6.03
C GLY A 203 -18.43 8.86 7.50
N THR A 204 -19.52 9.25 8.16
CA THR A 204 -19.83 8.78 9.51
C THR A 204 -20.19 7.30 9.44
N VAL A 205 -19.50 6.48 10.24
CA VAL A 205 -19.85 5.08 10.40
C VAL A 205 -21.07 4.98 11.32
N GLU A 206 -22.18 4.50 10.78
CA GLU A 206 -23.38 4.20 11.53
C GLU A 206 -23.37 2.74 12.02
N GLY A 207 -23.80 2.56 13.27
CA GLY A 207 -23.92 1.24 13.90
C GLY A 207 -22.69 0.81 14.68
N PRO A 208 -22.80 -0.30 15.44
CA PRO A 208 -21.74 -0.80 16.29
C PRO A 208 -20.55 -1.32 15.46
N VAL A 209 -19.37 -0.84 15.84
CA VAL A 209 -18.08 -1.31 15.35
C VAL A 209 -17.49 -2.23 16.40
N LEU A 210 -17.32 -3.50 16.03
CA LEU A 210 -16.90 -4.59 16.91
C LEU A 210 -15.62 -5.22 16.39
N ARG A 211 -15.00 -6.09 17.18
CA ARG A 211 -13.75 -6.78 16.82
C ARG A 211 -14.00 -8.28 16.77
N THR A 212 -13.46 -8.97 15.78
CA THR A 212 -13.46 -10.44 15.76
C THR A 212 -12.27 -11.02 16.53
N TRP A 213 -12.30 -12.33 16.79
CA TRP A 213 -11.10 -13.10 17.18
C TRP A 213 -10.80 -14.21 16.18
N GLY A 214 -9.60 -14.78 16.32
CA GLY A 214 -9.13 -15.87 15.48
C GLY A 214 -8.57 -15.42 14.14
N THR A 215 -8.12 -16.41 13.38
CA THR A 215 -7.51 -16.27 12.05
C THR A 215 -8.22 -17.22 11.10
N GLY A 216 -8.40 -16.81 9.86
CA GLY A 216 -9.10 -17.62 8.85
C GLY A 216 -10.61 -17.72 9.06
N VAL A 217 -11.21 -16.76 9.78
CA VAL A 217 -12.65 -16.70 10.00
C VAL A 217 -13.34 -16.34 8.69
N TRP A 218 -14.08 -17.29 8.13
CA TRP A 218 -14.82 -17.10 6.88
C TRP A 218 -16.17 -16.45 7.10
N THR A 219 -16.42 -15.35 6.41
CA THR A 219 -17.76 -14.80 6.20
C THR A 219 -18.52 -15.62 5.15
N LYS A 220 -19.85 -15.54 5.21
CA LYS A 220 -20.78 -16.41 4.52
C LYS A 220 -21.83 -15.62 3.77
N ALA A 221 -22.22 -16.06 2.57
CA ALA A 221 -23.25 -15.38 1.79
C ALA A 221 -24.65 -15.43 2.46
N GLN A 222 -24.87 -16.41 3.33
CA GLN A 222 -26.07 -16.61 4.14
C GLN A 222 -25.65 -17.04 5.55
N PRO A 223 -26.50 -16.89 6.58
CA PRO A 223 -26.17 -17.24 7.97
C PRO A 223 -26.23 -18.76 8.20
N SER A 224 -25.37 -19.47 7.49
CA SER A 224 -25.24 -20.92 7.49
C SER A 224 -23.79 -21.31 7.21
N THR A 225 -23.32 -22.36 7.87
CA THR A 225 -21.99 -22.94 7.67
C THR A 225 -21.84 -23.53 6.26
N ARG A 226 -22.94 -23.96 5.64
CA ARG A 226 -22.99 -24.53 4.28
C ARG A 226 -23.03 -23.47 3.17
N ALA A 227 -23.28 -22.21 3.52
CA ALA A 227 -23.33 -21.13 2.54
C ALA A 227 -21.95 -20.87 1.92
N ALA A 228 -21.98 -20.30 0.71
CA ALA A 228 -20.78 -19.89 0.00
C ALA A 228 -19.92 -18.96 0.87
N ARG A 229 -18.61 -19.17 0.82
CA ARG A 229 -17.61 -18.34 1.49
C ARG A 229 -17.44 -17.03 0.71
N VAL A 230 -17.33 -15.92 1.42
CA VAL A 230 -17.13 -14.60 0.78
C VAL A 230 -15.70 -14.11 1.02
N TYR A 231 -15.35 -13.80 2.28
CA TYR A 231 -14.00 -13.36 2.67
C TYR A 231 -13.52 -14.10 3.91
N ALA A 232 -12.21 -14.34 3.99
CA ALA A 232 -11.57 -14.83 5.20
C ALA A 232 -10.85 -13.67 5.90
N PHE A 233 -11.09 -13.50 7.19
CA PHE A 233 -10.29 -12.55 7.98
C PHE A 233 -8.91 -13.16 8.28
N PRO A 234 -7.80 -12.47 7.95
CA PRO A 234 -6.44 -12.98 8.22
C PRO A 234 -6.12 -13.03 9.72
N GLY A 235 -6.84 -12.26 10.51
CA GLY A 235 -6.74 -12.22 11.97
C GLY A 235 -7.89 -11.44 12.59
N PRO A 236 -7.77 -11.04 13.87
CA PRO A 236 -8.71 -10.14 14.50
C PRO A 236 -8.96 -8.91 13.63
N THR A 237 -10.21 -8.64 13.28
CA THR A 237 -10.60 -7.63 12.31
C THR A 237 -11.69 -6.76 12.91
N THR A 238 -11.58 -5.45 12.72
CA THR A 238 -12.64 -4.52 13.13
C THR A 238 -13.74 -4.56 12.06
N ILE A 239 -14.97 -4.84 12.47
CA ILE A 239 -16.12 -5.04 11.62
C ILE A 239 -17.27 -4.13 12.03
N ARG A 240 -18.03 -3.63 11.06
CA ARG A 240 -19.32 -3.00 11.32
C ARG A 240 -20.41 -4.06 11.28
N VAL A 241 -21.29 -4.05 12.26
CA VAL A 241 -22.46 -4.95 12.29
C VAL A 241 -23.72 -4.14 12.11
N ALA A 242 -24.45 -4.40 11.02
CA ALA A 242 -25.70 -3.69 10.75
C ALA A 242 -26.87 -4.28 11.56
N CYS A 243 -26.95 -5.61 11.63
CA CYS A 243 -27.98 -6.31 12.37
C CYS A 243 -27.53 -7.74 12.69
N GLN A 244 -28.26 -8.41 13.58
CA GLN A 244 -28.05 -9.83 13.91
C GLN A 244 -29.37 -10.61 13.93
N LYS A 245 -29.32 -11.94 13.76
CA LYS A 245 -30.49 -12.82 13.89
C LYS A 245 -30.11 -14.24 14.31
N HIS A 246 -31.09 -14.99 14.80
CA HIS A 246 -30.96 -16.43 15.01
C HIS A 246 -31.03 -17.18 13.68
N ALA A 247 -30.13 -18.14 13.47
CA ALA A 247 -30.07 -19.00 12.29
C ALA A 247 -29.44 -20.36 12.62
N GLU A 248 -28.54 -20.90 11.79
CA GLU A 248 -27.91 -22.19 12.05
C GLU A 248 -27.08 -22.15 13.34
N SER A 249 -27.32 -23.08 14.27
CA SER A 249 -26.49 -23.25 15.45
C SER A 249 -25.10 -23.74 15.05
N VAL A 250 -24.06 -23.04 15.51
CA VAL A 250 -22.66 -23.39 15.27
C VAL A 250 -22.05 -23.82 16.59
N THR A 251 -21.25 -24.88 16.58
CA THR A 251 -20.40 -25.27 17.71
C THR A 251 -18.93 -25.19 17.29
N ALA A 252 -18.13 -24.40 18.00
CA ALA A 252 -16.69 -24.32 17.81
C ALA A 252 -16.00 -24.11 19.16
N GLU A 253 -14.86 -24.79 19.35
CA GLU A 253 -14.01 -24.63 20.55
C GLU A 253 -14.77 -24.80 21.89
N GLY A 254 -15.79 -25.67 21.91
CA GLY A 254 -16.60 -25.92 23.11
C GLY A 254 -17.75 -24.93 23.33
N TYR A 255 -17.87 -23.90 22.49
CA TYR A 255 -18.96 -22.93 22.52
C TYR A 255 -20.01 -23.24 21.47
N THR A 256 -21.28 -23.04 21.80
CA THR A 256 -22.41 -23.17 20.86
C THR A 256 -23.23 -21.89 20.86
N ASN A 257 -23.54 -21.37 19.68
CA ASN A 257 -24.32 -20.14 19.49
C ASN A 257 -25.06 -20.21 18.14
N ASP A 258 -26.27 -19.70 18.09
CA ASP A 258 -27.12 -19.65 16.90
C ASP A 258 -27.27 -18.22 16.34
N ALA A 259 -26.63 -17.23 16.95
CA ALA A 259 -26.65 -15.85 16.49
C ALA A 259 -25.65 -15.61 15.33
N TRP A 260 -26.13 -14.89 14.31
CA TRP A 260 -25.37 -14.48 13.14
C TRP A 260 -25.54 -12.99 12.89
N SER A 261 -24.43 -12.34 12.57
CA SER A 261 -24.35 -10.90 12.31
C SER A 261 -24.13 -10.62 10.83
N TYR A 262 -24.86 -9.63 10.29
CA TYR A 262 -24.69 -9.14 8.93
C TYR A 262 -23.68 -7.99 8.89
N LEU A 263 -22.68 -8.13 8.03
CA LEU A 263 -21.59 -7.20 7.82
C LEU A 263 -21.81 -6.45 6.50
N PRO A 264 -22.31 -5.20 6.52
CA PRO A 264 -22.64 -4.46 5.30
C PRO A 264 -21.43 -4.21 4.40
N ASP A 265 -20.26 -3.99 4.99
CA ASP A 265 -18.98 -3.70 4.29
C ASP A 265 -18.45 -4.90 3.49
N TYR A 266 -18.96 -6.09 3.81
CA TYR A 266 -18.62 -7.36 3.17
C TYR A 266 -19.79 -7.97 2.41
N ARG A 267 -21.01 -7.42 2.60
CA ARG A 267 -22.28 -8.00 2.15
C ARG A 267 -22.39 -9.49 2.51
N ALA A 268 -21.98 -9.82 3.72
CA ALA A 268 -21.83 -11.19 4.18
C ALA A 268 -22.22 -11.34 5.66
N TRP A 269 -22.40 -12.59 6.08
CA TRP A 269 -22.74 -12.99 7.43
C TRP A 269 -21.54 -13.61 8.13
N VAL A 270 -21.46 -13.44 9.44
CA VAL A 270 -20.52 -14.16 10.30
C VAL A 270 -21.26 -14.67 11.53
N THR A 271 -20.89 -15.85 12.02
CA THR A 271 -21.44 -16.34 13.29
C THR A 271 -20.86 -15.51 14.45
N ASN A 272 -21.70 -15.19 15.43
CA ASN A 272 -21.29 -14.41 16.59
C ASN A 272 -20.26 -15.15 17.47
N ILE A 273 -20.04 -16.46 17.27
CA ILE A 273 -18.93 -17.20 17.90
C ILE A 273 -17.57 -16.62 17.56
N TYR A 274 -17.43 -15.81 16.51
CA TYR A 274 -16.16 -15.17 16.16
C TYR A 274 -16.13 -13.66 16.43
N ILE A 275 -17.14 -13.11 17.12
CA ILE A 275 -17.23 -11.68 17.42
C ILE A 275 -17.04 -11.46 18.93
N GLN A 276 -16.17 -10.51 19.29
CA GLN A 276 -15.97 -10.05 20.66
C GLN A 276 -17.25 -9.50 21.27
N GLY A 277 -17.73 -10.18 22.32
CA GLY A 277 -18.92 -9.78 23.06
C GLY A 277 -19.75 -10.97 23.57
N PRO A 278 -20.97 -10.68 24.06
CA PRO A 278 -21.95 -11.70 24.41
C PRO A 278 -22.44 -12.48 23.17
N ALA A 279 -23.04 -13.65 23.40
CA ALA A 279 -23.56 -14.52 22.34
C ALA A 279 -24.53 -13.79 21.39
N TRP A 280 -25.42 -12.98 21.96
CA TRP A 280 -26.24 -11.99 21.27
C TRP A 280 -25.68 -10.60 21.58
N LEU A 281 -25.28 -9.85 20.56
CA LEU A 281 -24.47 -8.64 20.72
C LEU A 281 -25.31 -7.46 21.24
N ASP A 282 -24.80 -6.77 22.26
CA ASP A 282 -25.45 -5.57 22.80
C ASP A 282 -25.39 -4.41 21.80
N GLY A 283 -26.48 -3.64 21.70
CA GLY A 283 -26.57 -2.47 20.81
C GLY A 283 -26.66 -2.79 19.31
N VAL A 284 -26.64 -4.08 18.92
CA VAL A 284 -26.89 -4.52 17.54
C VAL A 284 -28.38 -4.87 17.39
N PRO A 285 -29.13 -4.22 16.48
CA PRO A 285 -30.54 -4.52 16.28
C PRO A 285 -30.76 -5.90 15.66
N ALA A 286 -31.93 -6.49 15.90
CA ALA A 286 -32.37 -7.67 15.17
C ALA A 286 -32.58 -7.32 13.68
N CYS A 287 -32.20 -8.21 12.77
CA CYS A 287 -32.47 -8.00 11.34
C CYS A 287 -33.98 -8.03 11.09
N THR A 288 -34.48 -7.03 10.37
CA THR A 288 -35.88 -7.01 9.89
C THR A 288 -36.09 -8.15 8.89
N ALA A 289 -37.23 -8.83 8.99
CA ALA A 289 -37.64 -9.92 8.10
C ALA A 289 -37.86 -9.46 6.65
#